data_AF-A0A519SA93-F1
#
_entry.id   AF-A0A519SA93-F1
#
_cell.length_a   1.000
_cell.length_b   1.000
_cell.length_c   1.000
_cell.angle_alpha   90.00
_cell.angle_beta   90.00
_cell.angle_gamma   90.00
#
_symmetry.space_group_name_H-M   'P 1'
#
loop_
_entity.id
_entity.type
_entity.pdbx_description
1 polymer ?
#
loop_
_entity_poly.entity_id
_entity_poly.type
_entity_poly.pdbx_seq_one_letter_code
_entity_poly.pdbx_strand_id
1 'polypeptide(L)' 'MKKGVTIILCTFNGASRLPKTIEHLAKQAVVEDIPWEIIVVDNGSTDNTSVIVTQEWKKYDLEKMRWVVL' A
#
# COMPACT_ATOMS: atom_id res chain seq x y z
N MET A 1 18.76 15.77 6.26
CA MET A 1 17.73 14.89 5.67
C MET A 1 17.57 13.67 6.56
N LYS A 2 16.34 13.31 6.97
CA LYS A 2 16.07 12.06 7.70
C LYS A 2 15.99 10.92 6.67
N LYS A 3 16.70 9.81 6.89
CA LYS A 3 16.60 8.62 6.03
C LYS A 3 15.26 7.92 6.30
N GLY A 4 14.66 7.32 5.28
CA GLY A 4 13.36 6.64 5.38
C GLY A 4 13.26 5.45 4.43
N VAL A 5 12.13 4.76 4.47
CA VAL A 5 11.83 3.59 3.63
C VAL A 5 10.59 3.87 2.78
N THR A 6 10.72 3.70 1.47
CA THR A 6 9.57 3.71 0.55
C THR A 6 9.34 2.29 0.06
N ILE A 7 8.16 1.74 0.30
CA ILE A 7 7.75 0.43 -0.21
C ILE A 7 6.93 0.64 -1.48
N ILE A 8 7.43 0.20 -2.62
CA ILE A 8 6.70 0.29 -3.89
C ILE A 8 6.01 -1.06 -4.14
N LEU A 9 4.68 -1.04 -4.17
CA LEU A 9 3.84 -2.20 -4.43
C LEU A 9 3.29 -2.13 -5.86
N CYS A 10 4.00 -2.71 -6.82
CA CYS A 10 3.55 -2.80 -8.20
C CYS A 10 2.56 -3.96 -8.36
N THR A 11 1.45 -3.72 -9.05
CA THR A 11 0.39 -4.71 -9.25
C THR A 11 -0.25 -4.58 -10.63
N PHE A 12 -0.74 -5.71 -11.13
CA PHE A 12 -1.64 -5.83 -12.28
C PHE A 12 -2.58 -7.00 -11.99
N ASN A 13 -3.89 -6.76 -12.05
CA ASN A 13 -4.95 -7.67 -11.64
C ASN A 13 -4.64 -8.36 -10.30
N GLY A 14 -4.42 -7.53 -9.27
CA GLY A 14 -3.97 -7.94 -7.94
C GLY A 14 -5.08 -8.10 -6.90
N ALA A 15 -6.35 -7.93 -7.26
CA ALA A 15 -7.46 -7.82 -6.32
C ALA A 15 -7.51 -8.96 -5.28
N SER A 16 -7.13 -10.18 -5.66
CA SER A 16 -7.13 -11.35 -4.77
C SER A 16 -5.95 -11.41 -3.79
N ARG A 17 -4.82 -10.75 -4.11
CA ARG A 17 -3.56 -10.82 -3.33
C ARG A 17 -3.39 -9.63 -2.41
N LEU A 18 -3.82 -8.46 -2.88
CA LEU A 18 -3.62 -7.18 -2.20
C LEU A 18 -4.17 -7.12 -0.77
N PRO A 19 -5.32 -7.74 -0.43
CA PRO A 19 -5.81 -7.69 0.95
C PRO A 19 -4.82 -8.26 1.96
N LYS A 20 -4.25 -9.43 1.65
CA LYS A 20 -3.28 -10.07 2.53
C LYS A 20 -1.98 -9.28 2.55
N THR A 21 -1.50 -8.77 1.42
CA THR A 21 -0.28 -7.94 1.39
C THR A 21 -0.44 -6.68 2.23
N ILE A 22 -1.54 -5.94 2.06
CA ILE A 22 -1.82 -4.70 2.79
C ILE A 22 -1.98 -4.99 4.28
N GLU A 23 -2.64 -6.09 4.66
CA GLU A 23 -2.73 -6.52 6.06
C GLU A 23 -1.35 -6.72 6.69
N HIS A 24 -0.42 -7.39 6.01
CA HIS A 24 0.93 -7.61 6.54
C HIS A 24 1.73 -6.32 6.62
N LEU A 25 1.53 -5.40 5.68
CA LEU A 25 2.15 -4.07 5.70
C LEU A 25 1.61 -3.23 6.87
N ALA A 26 0.30 -3.23 7.10
CA ALA A 26 -0.34 -2.51 8.20
C ALA A 26 0.13 -2.99 9.57
N LYS A 27 0.45 -4.30 9.69
CA LYS A 27 0.92 -4.92 10.94
C LYS A 27 2.44 -4.87 11.13
N GLN A 28 3.18 -4.13 10.31
CA GLN A 28 4.63 -4.00 10.51
C GLN A 28 4.94 -3.32 11.84
N ALA A 29 5.85 -3.92 12.61
CA ALA A 29 6.44 -3.29 13.78
C ALA A 29 7.56 -2.37 13.32
N VAL A 30 7.24 -1.08 13.17
CA VAL A 30 8.20 -0.08 12.70
C VAL A 30 8.78 0.67 13.90
N VAL A 31 10.10 0.91 13.89
CA VAL A 31 10.74 1.79 14.88
C VAL A 31 10.15 3.19 14.69
N GLU A 32 9.64 3.81 15.76
CA GLU A 32 8.89 5.09 15.72
C GLU A 32 9.62 6.20 14.95
N ASP A 33 10.95 6.15 14.92
CA ASP A 33 11.79 7.14 14.28
C ASP A 33 12.09 6.91 12.80
N ILE A 34 11.66 5.82 12.18
CA ILE A 34 11.88 5.57 10.76
C ILE A 34 10.66 6.05 9.97
N PRO A 35 10.73 7.17 9.25
CA PRO A 35 9.66 7.56 8.35
C PRO A 35 9.55 6.51 7.24
N TRP A 36 8.33 6.09 6.95
CA TRP A 36 8.06 5.15 5.88
C TRP A 36 6.75 5.47 5.19
N GLU A 37 6.69 5.14 3.91
CA GLU A 37 5.50 5.27 3.07
C GLU A 37 5.37 4.02 2.20
N ILE A 38 4.17 3.80 1.69
CA ILE A 38 3.91 2.78 0.67
C ILE A 38 3.35 3.49 -0.55
N ILE A 39 3.74 3.05 -1.74
CA ILE A 39 3.20 3.54 -3.01
C ILE A 39 2.69 2.33 -3.76
N VAL A 40 1.37 2.23 -3.98
CA VAL A 40 0.82 1.19 -4.86
C VAL A 40 0.80 1.72 -6.27
N VAL A 41 1.37 0.97 -7.20
CA VAL A 41 1.39 1.25 -8.63
C VAL A 41 0.53 0.20 -9.32
N ASP A 42 -0.61 0.63 -9.88
CA ASP A 42 -1.55 -0.23 -10.59
C ASP A 42 -1.40 -0.07 -12.11
N ASN A 43 -0.78 -1.04 -12.78
CA ASN A 43 -0.47 -0.99 -14.22
C ASN A 43 -1.69 -1.30 -15.11
N GLY A 44 -2.75 -0.51 -14.98
CA GLY A 44 -3.96 -0.63 -15.80
C GLY A 44 -4.75 -1.91 -15.54
N SER A 45 -4.90 -2.34 -14.27
CA SER A 45 -5.73 -3.49 -13.93
C SER A 45 -7.16 -3.33 -14.44
N THR A 46 -7.74 -4.44 -14.89
CA THR A 46 -9.13 -4.53 -15.35
C THR A 46 -10.05 -5.22 -14.33
N ASP A 47 -9.47 -5.72 -13.23
CA ASP A 47 -10.21 -6.27 -12.09
C ASP A 47 -10.48 -5.20 -11.02
N ASN A 48 -10.98 -5.63 -9.86
CA ASN A 48 -11.31 -4.74 -8.73
C ASN A 48 -10.08 -4.26 -7.93
N THR A 49 -8.87 -4.26 -8.50
CA THR A 49 -7.63 -3.89 -7.79
C THR A 49 -7.74 -2.54 -7.08
N SER A 50 -8.15 -1.48 -7.79
CA SER A 50 -8.28 -0.14 -7.22
C SER A 50 -9.30 -0.05 -6.07
N VAL A 51 -10.42 -0.76 -6.20
CA VAL A 51 -11.47 -0.85 -5.18
C VAL A 51 -10.93 -1.52 -3.93
N ILE A 52 -10.27 -2.67 -4.09
CA ILE A 52 -9.69 -3.43 -2.98
C ILE A 52 -8.60 -2.64 -2.26
N VAL A 53 -7.70 -1.98 -3.01
CA VAL A 53 -6.67 -1.12 -2.42
C VAL A 53 -7.34 -0.06 -1.56
N THR A 54 -8.33 0.65 -2.09
CA THR A 54 -9.04 1.73 -1.37
C THR A 54 -9.72 1.22 -0.09
N GLN A 55 -10.35 0.05 -0.15
CA GLN A 55 -11.06 -0.54 1.00
C GLN A 55 -10.10 -0.97 2.11
N GLU A 56 -9.04 -1.71 1.77
CA GLU A 56 -8.05 -2.15 2.75
C GLU A 56 -7.25 -0.95 3.29
N TRP A 57 -7.08 0.11 2.50
CA TRP A 57 -6.44 1.34 2.96
C TRP A 57 -7.19 2.01 4.11
N LYS A 58 -8.50 2.20 3.93
CA LYS A 58 -9.38 2.80 4.95
C LYS A 58 -9.47 1.93 6.20
N LYS A 59 -9.48 0.61 6.02
CA LYS A 59 -9.62 -0.37 7.10
C LYS A 59 -8.49 -0.31 8.12
N TYR A 60 -7.26 -0.02 7.70
CA TYR A 60 -6.08 0.02 8.58
C TYR A 60 -5.62 1.42 8.96
N ASP A 61 -6.42 2.45 8.65
CA ASP A 61 -6.13 3.85 8.99
C ASP A 61 -4.72 4.30 8.58
N LEU A 62 -4.31 3.94 7.36
CA LEU A 62 -2.96 4.20 6.89
C LEU A 62 -2.83 5.62 6.32
N GLU A 63 -3.15 6.64 7.15
CA GLU A 63 -3.25 8.05 6.77
C GLU A 63 -1.94 8.67 6.22
N LYS A 64 -0.78 8.06 6.53
CA LYS A 64 0.53 8.54 6.10
C LYS A 64 0.98 8.06 4.71
N MET A 65 0.10 7.40 3.96
CA MET A 65 0.50 6.68 2.75
C MET A 65 -0.02 7.32 1.48
N ARG A 66 0.81 7.29 0.44
CA ARG A 66 0.57 7.99 -0.81
C ARG A 66 0.24 7.00 -1.92
N TRP A 67 -1.00 7.05 -2.39
CA TRP A 67 -1.44 6.25 -3.53
C TRP A 67 -1.12 6.95 -4.85
N VAL A 68 -0.53 6.23 -5.82
CA VAL A 68 -0.17 6.75 -7.14
C VAL A 68 -0.61 5.76 -8.21
N VAL A 69 -1.64 6.13 -8.97
CA VAL A 69 -2.04 5.37 -10.17
C VAL A 69 -1.11 5.76 -11.32
N LEU A 70 -0.52 4.78 -12.00
CA LEU A 70 0.26 4.96 -13.23
C LEU A 70 -0.36 4.16 -14.36
#